data_AF-A0A966VWX0-F1
#
_entry.id   AF-A0A966VWX0-F1
#
_cell.length_a   1.000
_cell.length_b   1.000
_cell.length_c   1.000
_cell.angle_alpha   90.00
_cell.angle_beta   90.00
_cell.angle_gamma   90.00
#
_symmetry.space_group_name_H-M   'P 1'
#
loop_
_entity.id
_entity.type
_entity.pdbx_description
1 polymer ?
#
loop_
_entity_poly.entity_id
_entity_poly.type
_entity_poly.pdbx_seq_one_letter_code
_entity_poly.pdbx_strand_id
1 'polypeptide(L)' 'MKKARFSEEQMVRILREADAGTVAETAKKHGISEQTIYLWRKRFGQLEALDVRRLRQLEQENARLKKL' A
#
# COMPACT_ATOMS: atom_id res chain seq x y z
N MET A 1 -6.47 3.38 -17.63
CA MET A 1 -5.88 2.37 -16.72
C MET A 1 -6.96 1.86 -15.78
N LYS A 2 -7.09 0.54 -15.57
CA LYS A 2 -8.05 0.01 -14.58
C LYS A 2 -7.68 0.56 -13.20
N LYS A 3 -8.67 1.11 -12.49
CA LYS A 3 -8.48 1.64 -11.15
C LYS A 3 -8.11 0.47 -10.24
N ALA A 4 -6.97 0.55 -9.55
CA ALA A 4 -6.59 -0.48 -8.59
C ALA A 4 -7.67 -0.57 -7.50
N ARG A 5 -8.00 -1.80 -7.07
CA ARG A 5 -9.02 -2.06 -6.04
C ARG A 5 -8.62 -1.48 -4.67
N PHE A 6 -7.32 -1.40 -4.41
CA PHE A 6 -6.75 -0.84 -3.19
C PHE A 6 -5.81 0.32 -3.54
N SER A 7 -5.80 1.37 -2.72
CA SER A 7 -4.75 2.39 -2.75
C SER A 7 -3.46 1.85 -2.15
N GLU A 8 -2.31 2.47 -2.47
CA GLU A 8 -1.02 2.08 -1.87
C GLU A 8 -1.05 2.20 -0.34
N GLU A 9 -1.72 3.23 0.19
CA GLU A 9 -1.96 3.40 1.63
C GLU A 9 -2.76 2.24 2.23
N GLN A 10 -3.77 1.74 1.52
CA GLN A 10 -4.53 0.55 1.95
C GLN A 10 -3.68 -0.71 1.89
N MET A 11 -2.87 -0.89 0.84
CA MET A 11 -1.97 -2.03 0.71
C MET A 11 -0.99 -2.09 1.89
N VAL A 12 -0.40 -0.96 2.28
CA VAL A 12 0.51 -0.91 3.43
C VAL A 12 -0.20 -1.19 4.74
N ARG A 13 -1.43 -0.68 4.95
CA ARG A 13 -2.22 -1.03 6.15
C ARG A 13 -2.50 -2.52 6.24
N ILE A 14 -2.84 -3.16 5.11
CA ILE A 14 -3.06 -4.61 5.04
C ILE A 14 -1.76 -5.37 5.33
N LEU A 15 -0.61 -4.89 4.86
CA LEU A 15 0.69 -5.48 5.21
C LEU A 15 0.97 -5.42 6.70
N ARG A 16 0.70 -4.28 7.37
CA ARG A 16 0.90 -4.15 8.82
C ARG A 16 -0.06 -5.04 9.61
N GLU A 17 -1.29 -5.23 9.12
CA GLU A 17 -2.21 -6.20 9.69
C GLU A 17 -1.66 -7.64 9.57
N ALA A 18 -1.09 -7.99 8.41
CA ALA A 18 -0.46 -9.29 8.19
C ALA A 18 0.87 -9.49 8.96
N ASP A 19 1.54 -8.41 9.37
CA ASP A 19 2.73 -8.47 10.24
C ASP A 19 2.35 -8.70 11.71
N ALA A 20 1.19 -8.19 12.14
CA ALA A 20 0.67 -8.34 13.51
C ALA A 20 -0.14 -9.64 13.71
N GLY A 21 -0.68 -10.22 12.64
CA GLY A 21 -1.42 -11.48 12.64
C GLY A 21 -0.83 -12.50 11.65
N THR A 22 -1.68 -13.33 11.05
CA THR A 22 -1.25 -14.25 9.99
C THR A 22 -1.60 -13.71 8.59
N VAL A 23 -0.78 -14.10 7.60
CA VAL A 23 -1.01 -13.77 6.18
C VAL A 23 -2.32 -14.41 5.69
N ALA A 24 -2.63 -15.64 6.10
CA ALA A 24 -3.82 -16.38 5.71
C ALA A 24 -5.12 -15.72 6.20
N GLU A 25 -5.17 -15.32 7.48
CA GLU A 25 -6.34 -14.63 8.04
C GLU A 25 -6.56 -13.27 7.39
N THR A 26 -5.47 -12.52 7.19
CA THR A 26 -5.51 -11.20 6.56
C THR A 26 -5.98 -11.31 5.10
N ALA A 27 -5.49 -12.31 4.35
CA ALA A 27 -5.92 -12.59 2.98
C ALA A 27 -7.43 -12.88 2.92
N LYS A 28 -7.92 -13.74 3.82
CA LYS A 28 -9.35 -14.07 3.93
C LYS A 28 -10.20 -12.84 4.28
N LYS A 29 -9.75 -12.02 5.25
CA LYS A 29 -10.47 -10.81 5.69
C LYS A 29 -10.65 -9.78 4.57
N HIS A 30 -9.61 -9.58 3.75
CA HIS A 30 -9.62 -8.59 2.67
C HIS A 30 -10.06 -9.14 1.31
N GLY A 31 -10.38 -10.44 1.23
CA GLY A 31 -10.82 -11.10 0.00
C GLY A 31 -9.75 -11.04 -1.10
N ILE A 32 -8.50 -11.26 -0.71
CA ILE A 32 -7.32 -11.33 -1.58
C ILE A 32 -6.58 -12.65 -1.34
N SER A 33 -5.67 -13.00 -2.25
CA SER A 33 -4.84 -14.19 -2.06
C SER A 33 -3.61 -13.87 -1.20
N GLU A 34 -3.05 -14.88 -0.53
CA GLU A 34 -1.79 -14.72 0.20
C GLU A 34 -0.65 -14.27 -0.71
N GLN A 35 -0.62 -14.74 -1.98
CA GLN A 35 0.37 -14.29 -2.95
C GLN A 35 0.29 -12.78 -3.20
N THR A 36 -0.90 -12.19 -3.13
CA THR A 36 -1.09 -10.74 -3.28
C THR A 36 -0.41 -9.98 -2.14
N ILE A 37 -0.51 -10.49 -0.90
CA ILE A 37 0.15 -9.91 0.27
C ILE A 37 1.68 -10.01 0.12
N TYR A 38 2.22 -11.15 -0.31
CA TYR A 38 3.65 -11.29 -0.56
C TYR A 38 4.15 -10.35 -1.68
N LEU A 39 3.37 -10.16 -2.75
CA LEU A 39 3.70 -9.22 -3.82
C LEU A 39 3.76 -7.78 -3.29
N TRP A 40 2.80 -7.37 -2.46
CA TRP A 40 2.83 -6.07 -1.83
C TRP A 40 4.00 -5.94 -0.86
N ARG A 41 4.35 -6.99 -0.10
CA ARG A 41 5.50 -6.98 0.81
C ARG A 41 6.82 -6.76 0.05
N LYS A 42 6.96 -7.32 -1.16
CA LYS A 42 8.13 -7.04 -2.02
C LYS A 42 8.23 -5.57 -2.43
N ARG A 43 7.10 -4.89 -2.63
CA ARG A 43 7.06 -3.50 -3.12
C ARG A 43 7.06 -2.46 -1.99
N PHE A 44 6.40 -2.75 -0.88
CA PHE A 44 6.11 -1.79 0.18
C PHE A 44 6.54 -2.28 1.58
N GLY A 45 7.20 -3.44 1.71
CA GLY A 45 7.48 -4.06 3.01
C GLY A 45 8.29 -3.20 3.99
N GLN A 46 9.14 -2.31 3.47
CA GLN A 46 9.91 -1.36 4.29
C GLN A 46 9.20 -0.02 4.54
N LEU A 47 8.03 0.21 3.94
CA LEU A 47 7.32 1.49 4.05
C LEU A 47 6.22 1.42 5.09
N GLU A 48 6.09 2.47 5.89
CA GLU A 48 4.89 2.68 6.70
C GLU A 48 3.79 3.37 5.88
N ALA A 49 2.54 3.26 6.34
CA ALA A 49 1.41 3.90 5.64
C ALA A 49 1.57 5.43 5.62
N LEU A 50 2.24 5.99 6.63
CA LEU A 50 2.60 7.41 6.69
C LEU A 50 3.64 7.80 5.64
N ASP A 51 4.62 6.94 5.38
CA ASP A 51 5.64 7.19 4.35
C ASP A 51 5.01 7.26 2.96
N VAL A 52 4.10 6.34 2.65
CA VAL A 52 3.36 6.33 1.37
C VAL A 52 2.49 7.58 1.23
N ARG A 53 1.80 7.99 2.29
CA ARG A 53 0.98 9.20 2.28
C ARG A 53 1.82 10.46 2.06
N ARG A 54 2.97 10.56 2.74
CA ARG A 54 3.89 11.69 2.61
C ARG A 54 4.51 11.75 1.22
N LEU A 55 4.93 10.62 0.67
CA LEU A 55 5.47 10.52 -0.69
C LEU A 55 4.47 11.06 -1.71
N ARG A 56 3.20 10.62 -1.62
CA ARG A 56 2.14 11.08 -2.52
C ARG A 56 1.84 12.57 -2.42
N GLN A 57 1.92 13.15 -1.22
CA GLN A 57 1.76 14.59 -1.03
C GLN A 57 2.91 15.36 -1.67
N LEU A 58 4.16 14.92 -1.45
CA LEU A 58 5.35 15.52 -2.06
C LEU A 58 5.31 15.43 -3.59
N GLU A 59 4.87 14.31 -4.15
CA GLU A 59 4.68 14.16 -5.60
C GLU A 59 3.63 15.13 -6.16
N GLN A 60 2.50 15.31 -5.47
CA GLN A 60 1.49 16.30 -5.87
C GLN A 60 2.02 17.72 -5.82
N GLU A 61 2.75 18.07 -4.76
CA GLU A 61 3.33 19.39 -4.59
C GLU A 61 4.40 19.67 -5.66
N ASN A 62 5.29 18.70 -5.91
CA ASN A 62 6.31 18.80 -6.96
C ASN A 62 5.67 18.97 -8.35
N ALA A 63 4.58 18.25 -8.64
CA ALA A 63 3.85 18.38 -9.89
C ALA A 63 3.14 19.73 -10.06
N ARG A 64 2.70 20.35 -8.95
CA ARG A 64 2.16 21.73 -8.98
C ARG A 64 3.28 22.74 -9.24
N LEU A 65 4.41 22.59 -8.53
CA LEU A 65 5.57 23.49 -8.68
C LEU A 65 6.17 23.43 -10.09
N LYS A 66 6.24 22.26 -10.71
CA LYS A 66 6.74 22.10 -12.09
C LYS A 66 5.82 22.69 -13.17
N LYS A 67 4.58 23.06 -12.82
CA LYS A 67 3.61 23.68 -13.75
C LYS A 67 3.57 25.20 -13.65
N LEU A 68 4.26 25.78 -12.67
CA LEU A 68 4.56 27.21 -12.58
C LEU A 68 5.78 27.51 -13.44
#